data_AF-A0A3M1DXZ9-F1
#
_entry.id   AF-A0A3M1DXZ9-F1
#
_cell.length_a   1.000
_cell.length_b   1.000
_cell.length_c   1.000
_cell.angle_alpha   90.00
_cell.angle_beta   90.00
_cell.angle_gamma   90.00
#
_symmetry.space_group_name_H-M   'P 1'
#
loop_
_entity.id
_entity.type
_entity.pdbx_description
1 polymer ?
#
loop_
_entity_poly.entity_id
_entity_poly.type
_entity_poly.pdbx_seq_one_letter_code
_entity_poly.pdbx_strand_id
1 'polypeptide(L)'
;ITYALQEPEGAERLRQAAVDGLVGLIRDLCGQAGAPPEHIVDVVVVGNTAMHHLFLGLPTRPLGLAPYVPVESAPMDVRARDVGLSLAPGAFVHLLPNIAGFVGADHVAALLAARMDEADRPTLLLDIGTNTEICLAAGGELFSCSAASGPAFEGAHIRFGMRAAPGAIERVRVLEGRVFWETVEGKPPVGICGSGILDAVAELRRAGILNGRGGWQENPSVYRTENGPEFVLVPAEASGLGQAITLSRKDIGEVQLAKGAIAAGWQVLLEIAGIREEEIAQVVIAGAFGTYIDVGNAVALGLLPNVPLARFEQVGNIAGTGARMALLSRAERERAARLARRVRYVE
;
A
#
# COMPACT_ATOMS: atom_id res chain seq x y z
N ILE A 1 -11.58 -12.50 2.34
CA ILE A 1 -13.00 -12.76 1.97
C ILE A 1 -13.26 -14.24 1.70
N THR A 2 -12.54 -14.90 0.77
CA THR A 2 -12.74 -16.33 0.47
C THR A 2 -12.78 -17.23 1.70
N TYR A 3 -11.82 -17.07 2.62
CA TYR A 3 -11.80 -17.78 3.90
C TYR A 3 -13.07 -17.58 4.73
N ALA A 4 -13.56 -16.34 4.82
CA ALA A 4 -14.79 -16.00 5.54
C ALA A 4 -16.05 -16.68 4.96
N LEU A 5 -16.01 -17.04 3.67
CA LEU A 5 -17.13 -17.68 2.95
C LEU A 5 -17.06 -19.20 2.94
N GLN A 6 -15.85 -19.76 2.93
CA GLN A 6 -15.64 -21.21 2.77
C GLN A 6 -15.55 -21.94 4.11
N GLU A 7 -15.01 -21.29 5.13
CA GLU A 7 -14.82 -21.91 6.43
C GLU A 7 -16.02 -21.66 7.35
N PRO A 8 -16.52 -22.69 8.05
CA PRO A 8 -17.43 -22.50 9.17
C PRO A 8 -16.85 -21.49 10.17
N GLU A 9 -17.64 -20.48 10.53
CA GLU A 9 -17.22 -19.38 11.43
C GLU A 9 -15.98 -18.59 10.94
N GLY A 10 -15.58 -18.73 9.67
CA GLY A 10 -14.38 -18.09 9.13
C GLY A 10 -14.41 -16.57 9.23
N ALA A 11 -15.58 -15.95 9.04
CA ALA A 11 -15.77 -14.51 9.21
C ALA A 11 -15.51 -14.05 10.64
N GLU A 12 -16.05 -14.80 11.62
CA GLU A 12 -15.90 -14.48 13.04
C GLU A 12 -14.46 -14.67 13.52
N ARG A 13 -13.77 -15.71 13.04
CA ARG A 13 -12.34 -15.92 13.32
C ARG A 13 -11.48 -14.78 12.79
N LEU A 14 -11.77 -14.27 11.60
CA LEU A 14 -11.07 -13.11 11.04
C LEU A 14 -11.39 -11.82 11.79
N ARG A 15 -12.65 -11.61 12.18
CA ARG A 15 -13.05 -10.50 13.05
C ARG A 15 -12.29 -10.54 14.37
N GLN A 16 -12.29 -11.68 15.05
CA GLN A 16 -11.61 -11.85 16.32
C GLN A 16 -10.11 -11.61 16.19
N ALA A 17 -9.46 -12.11 15.13
CA ALA A 17 -8.05 -11.84 14.88
C ALA A 17 -7.75 -10.33 14.69
N ALA A 18 -8.63 -9.59 14.02
CA ALA A 18 -8.49 -8.14 13.87
C ALA A 18 -8.69 -7.41 15.20
N VAL A 19 -9.72 -7.78 15.97
CA VAL A 19 -10.00 -7.21 17.29
C VAL A 19 -8.86 -7.50 18.27
N ASP A 20 -8.37 -8.73 18.33
CA ASP A 20 -7.24 -9.12 19.17
C ASP A 20 -5.97 -8.34 18.83
N GLY A 21 -5.72 -8.11 17.53
CA GLY A 21 -4.63 -7.26 17.06
C GLY A 21 -4.76 -5.82 17.59
N LEU A 22 -5.94 -5.21 17.50
CA LEU A 22 -6.20 -3.87 18.03
C LEU A 22 -6.06 -3.83 19.55
N VAL A 23 -6.59 -4.82 20.27
CA VAL A 23 -6.47 -4.93 21.73
C VAL A 23 -5.00 -5.05 22.16
N GLY A 24 -4.19 -5.82 21.43
CA GLY A 24 -2.74 -5.89 21.63
C GLY A 24 -2.07 -4.52 21.49
N LEU A 25 -2.33 -3.82 20.38
CA LEU A 25 -1.78 -2.49 20.12
C LEU A 25 -2.21 -1.45 21.16
N ILE A 26 -3.47 -1.48 21.59
CA ILE A 26 -3.99 -0.60 22.65
C ILE A 26 -3.26 -0.86 23.97
N ARG A 27 -3.07 -2.14 24.34
CA ARG A 27 -2.36 -2.52 25.56
C ARG A 27 -0.91 -2.02 25.54
N ASP A 28 -0.22 -2.22 24.42
CA ASP A 28 1.17 -1.79 24.27
C ASP A 28 1.30 -0.26 24.36
N LEU A 29 0.40 0.48 23.69
CA LEU A 29 0.36 1.94 23.74
C LEU A 29 0.06 2.46 25.15
N CYS A 30 -0.93 1.87 25.82
CA CYS A 30 -1.27 2.16 27.22
C CYS A 30 -0.09 1.91 28.17
N GLY A 31 0.62 0.80 27.98
CA GLY A 31 1.82 0.47 28.73
C GLY A 31 2.93 1.50 28.56
N GLN A 32 3.17 1.96 27.32
CA GLN A 32 4.14 3.02 27.03
C GLN A 32 3.72 4.38 27.61
N ALA A 33 2.42 4.70 27.59
CA ALA A 33 1.88 5.95 28.11
C ALA A 33 1.73 5.96 29.64
N GLY A 34 1.85 4.82 30.32
CA GLY A 34 1.57 4.69 31.74
C GLY A 34 0.10 4.96 32.10
N ALA A 35 -0.82 4.71 31.17
CA ALA A 35 -2.24 4.99 31.31
C ALA A 35 -3.07 3.71 31.06
N PRO A 36 -4.13 3.45 31.85
CA PRO A 36 -4.97 2.27 31.65
C PRO A 36 -5.93 2.46 30.45
N PRO A 37 -6.35 1.38 29.75
CA PRO A 37 -7.28 1.45 28.61
C PRO A 37 -8.60 2.16 28.90
N GLU A 38 -9.05 2.15 30.15
CA GLU A 38 -10.25 2.82 30.63
C GLU A 38 -10.17 4.35 30.54
N HIS A 39 -8.99 4.92 30.28
CA HIS A 39 -8.82 6.36 29.99
C HIS A 39 -9.13 6.70 28.52
N ILE A 40 -9.25 5.71 27.63
CA ILE A 40 -9.57 5.94 26.22
C ILE A 40 -11.09 6.10 26.08
N VAL A 41 -11.51 7.30 25.70
CA VAL A 41 -12.94 7.68 25.58
C VAL A 41 -13.43 7.78 24.13
N ASP A 42 -12.52 7.81 23.17
CA ASP A 42 -12.85 7.95 21.75
C ASP A 42 -11.76 7.29 20.91
N VAL A 43 -12.16 6.64 19.82
CA VAL A 43 -11.29 5.91 18.90
C VAL A 43 -11.77 6.15 17.47
N VAL A 44 -10.85 6.40 16.55
CA VAL A 44 -11.15 6.36 15.12
C VAL A 44 -10.48 5.14 14.50
N VAL A 45 -11.24 4.34 13.76
CA VAL A 45 -10.74 3.20 12.99
C VAL A 45 -10.97 3.46 11.52
N VAL A 46 -9.92 3.31 10.73
CA VAL A 46 -9.94 3.40 9.26
C VAL A 46 -9.29 2.15 8.68
N GLY A 47 -9.73 1.76 7.50
CA GLY A 47 -9.24 0.59 6.78
C GLY A 47 -10.07 0.38 5.53
N ASN A 48 -9.58 -0.46 4.62
CA ASN A 48 -10.32 -0.79 3.42
C ASN A 48 -11.67 -1.43 3.77
N THR A 49 -12.58 -1.42 2.81
CA THR A 49 -13.97 -1.85 3.01
C THR A 49 -14.09 -3.28 3.54
N ALA A 50 -13.18 -4.19 3.17
CA ALA A 50 -13.15 -5.55 3.70
C ALA A 50 -12.78 -5.59 5.18
N MET A 51 -11.73 -4.85 5.59
CA MET A 51 -11.32 -4.74 6.99
C MET A 51 -12.40 -4.04 7.84
N HIS A 52 -13.05 -3.01 7.30
CA HIS A 52 -14.19 -2.34 7.92
C HIS A 52 -15.33 -3.34 8.23
N HIS A 53 -15.73 -4.13 7.24
CA HIS A 53 -16.83 -5.09 7.42
C HIS A 53 -16.43 -6.23 8.37
N LEU A 54 -15.21 -6.75 8.26
CA LEU A 54 -14.72 -7.79 9.18
C LEU A 54 -14.72 -7.29 10.63
N PHE A 55 -14.15 -6.11 10.89
CA PHE A 55 -14.09 -5.52 12.22
C PHE A 55 -15.48 -5.35 12.85
N LEU A 56 -16.45 -4.85 12.08
CA LEU A 56 -17.82 -4.65 12.53
C LEU A 56 -18.66 -5.94 12.59
N GLY A 57 -18.15 -7.08 12.10
CA GLY A 57 -18.93 -8.31 11.95
C GLY A 57 -20.03 -8.22 10.89
N LEU A 58 -19.90 -7.32 9.92
CA LEU A 58 -20.84 -7.17 8.79
C LEU A 58 -20.61 -8.27 7.73
N PRO A 59 -21.64 -8.63 6.95
CA PRO A 59 -21.50 -9.59 5.85
C PRO A 59 -20.46 -9.13 4.82
N THR A 60 -19.48 -10.00 4.53
CA THR A 60 -18.41 -9.72 3.54
C THR A 60 -18.64 -10.38 2.17
N ARG A 61 -19.65 -11.26 2.05
CA ARG A 61 -19.98 -11.94 0.79
C ARG A 61 -20.21 -10.98 -0.38
N PRO A 62 -20.95 -9.86 -0.23
CA PRO A 62 -21.17 -8.93 -1.33
C PRO A 62 -19.90 -8.29 -1.87
N LEU A 63 -18.85 -8.14 -1.05
CA LEU A 63 -17.56 -7.59 -1.46
C LEU A 63 -16.75 -8.55 -2.36
N GLY A 64 -17.06 -9.84 -2.35
CA GLY A 64 -16.39 -10.85 -3.19
C GLY A 64 -17.12 -11.19 -4.48
N LEU A 65 -18.29 -10.59 -4.74
CA LEU A 65 -19.14 -10.92 -5.88
C LEU A 65 -19.54 -9.63 -6.59
N ALA A 66 -19.32 -9.57 -7.91
CA ALA A 66 -19.78 -8.45 -8.72
C ALA A 66 -21.29 -8.21 -8.46
N PRO A 67 -21.72 -6.96 -8.18
CA PRO A 67 -21.00 -5.70 -8.41
C PRO A 67 -20.24 -5.14 -7.18
N TYR A 68 -19.71 -6.00 -6.29
CA TYR A 68 -18.79 -5.66 -5.19
C TYR A 68 -19.34 -4.63 -4.20
N VAL A 69 -20.64 -4.66 -3.94
CA VAL A 69 -21.33 -3.61 -3.19
C VAL A 69 -21.13 -3.80 -1.68
N PRO A 70 -20.62 -2.80 -0.94
CA PRO A 70 -20.58 -2.86 0.52
C PRO A 70 -21.97 -2.89 1.15
N VAL A 71 -22.08 -3.54 2.30
CA VAL A 71 -23.31 -3.53 3.11
C VAL A 71 -23.52 -2.15 3.74
N GLU A 72 -22.43 -1.49 4.12
CA GLU A 72 -22.46 -0.15 4.70
C GLU A 72 -21.30 0.72 4.18
N SER A 73 -21.63 1.97 3.86
CA SER A 73 -20.72 2.98 3.33
C SER A 73 -20.79 4.30 4.10
N ALA A 74 -21.84 4.54 4.88
CA ALA A 74 -21.96 5.74 5.70
C ALA A 74 -20.95 5.73 6.86
N PRO A 75 -20.55 6.91 7.39
CA PRO A 75 -19.81 6.96 8.65
C PRO A 75 -20.64 6.34 9.78
N MET A 76 -19.96 5.67 10.71
CA MET A 76 -20.61 4.97 11.83
C MET A 76 -19.97 5.34 13.16
N ASP A 77 -20.81 5.47 14.19
CA ASP A 77 -20.38 5.50 15.59
C ASP A 77 -20.94 4.26 16.28
N VAL A 78 -20.06 3.38 16.76
CA VAL A 78 -20.42 2.17 17.50
C VAL A 78 -19.83 2.22 18.90
N ARG A 79 -20.45 1.58 19.88
CA ARG A 79 -19.87 1.52 21.22
C ARG A 79 -18.65 0.60 21.17
N ALA A 80 -17.55 1.01 21.80
CA ALA A 80 -16.31 0.23 21.81
C ALA A 80 -16.52 -1.22 22.28
N ARG A 81 -17.35 -1.41 23.32
CA ARG A 81 -17.68 -2.72 23.87
C ARG A 81 -18.43 -3.65 22.89
N ASP A 82 -19.18 -3.08 21.95
CA ASP A 82 -19.99 -3.86 21.00
C ASP A 82 -19.11 -4.45 19.89
N VAL A 83 -17.91 -3.89 19.68
CA VAL A 83 -16.88 -4.37 18.76
C VAL A 83 -15.71 -5.07 19.46
N GLY A 84 -15.89 -5.44 20.74
CA GLY A 84 -14.90 -6.22 21.49
C GLY A 84 -13.73 -5.40 22.06
N LEU A 85 -13.84 -4.07 22.10
CA LEU A 85 -12.83 -3.20 22.69
C LEU A 85 -13.23 -2.80 24.12
N SER A 86 -12.47 -3.30 25.10
CA SER A 86 -12.63 -2.97 26.52
C SER A 86 -11.92 -1.66 26.87
N LEU A 87 -12.62 -0.55 26.67
CA LEU A 87 -12.15 0.82 26.94
C LEU A 87 -13.00 1.48 28.03
N ALA A 88 -13.07 2.82 28.09
CA ALA A 88 -14.00 3.51 28.97
C ALA A 88 -15.47 3.05 28.71
N PRO A 89 -16.34 2.94 29.75
CA PRO A 89 -17.71 2.46 29.58
C PRO A 89 -18.57 3.25 28.58
N GLY A 90 -18.24 4.53 28.37
CA GLY A 90 -18.88 5.43 27.41
C GLY A 90 -18.13 5.62 26.10
N ALA A 91 -17.06 4.86 25.84
CA ALA A 91 -16.23 5.03 24.66
C ALA A 91 -16.95 4.61 23.37
N PHE A 92 -16.76 5.43 22.34
CA PHE A 92 -17.21 5.14 20.98
C PHE A 92 -16.01 4.87 20.06
N VAL A 93 -16.27 4.05 19.05
CA VAL A 93 -15.41 3.86 17.89
C VAL A 93 -16.12 4.51 16.71
N HIS A 94 -15.47 5.51 16.14
CA HIS A 94 -15.90 6.18 14.94
C HIS A 94 -15.21 5.56 13.73
N LEU A 95 -16.00 5.23 12.71
CA LEU A 95 -15.52 4.76 11.41
C LEU A 95 -15.84 5.80 10.35
N LEU A 96 -14.84 6.13 9.52
CA LEU A 96 -15.04 6.95 8.33
C LEU A 96 -15.84 6.16 7.28
N PRO A 97 -16.51 6.85 6.34
CA PRO A 97 -17.28 6.19 5.27
C PRO A 97 -16.40 5.35 4.33
N ASN A 98 -17.01 4.37 3.66
CA ASN A 98 -16.42 3.67 2.53
C ASN A 98 -16.94 4.28 1.20
N ILE A 99 -16.11 4.25 0.15
CA ILE A 99 -16.48 4.76 -1.17
C ILE A 99 -17.07 3.64 -2.05
N ALA A 100 -16.39 2.48 -2.08
CA ALA A 100 -16.76 1.33 -2.91
C ALA A 100 -16.30 0.01 -2.27
N GLY A 101 -16.53 -1.12 -2.93
CA GLY A 101 -16.12 -2.44 -2.45
C GLY A 101 -14.62 -2.58 -2.19
N PHE A 102 -13.80 -1.91 -3.01
CA PHE A 102 -12.33 -1.94 -2.93
C PHE A 102 -11.71 -0.62 -2.48
N VAL A 103 -12.51 0.41 -2.21
CA VAL A 103 -12.03 1.74 -1.78
C VAL A 103 -12.72 2.12 -0.49
N GLY A 104 -12.00 2.02 0.62
CA GLY A 104 -12.56 2.14 1.97
C GLY A 104 -12.23 3.42 2.71
N ALA A 105 -12.47 3.36 4.02
CA ALA A 105 -12.27 4.43 4.98
C ALA A 105 -10.81 4.89 5.13
N ASP A 106 -9.86 4.00 4.88
CA ASP A 106 -8.42 4.34 4.79
C ASP A 106 -8.13 5.30 3.64
N HIS A 107 -8.66 5.04 2.45
CA HIS A 107 -8.52 5.95 1.32
C HIS A 107 -9.19 7.29 1.61
N VAL A 108 -10.39 7.30 2.22
CA VAL A 108 -11.03 8.56 2.64
C VAL A 108 -10.16 9.34 3.63
N ALA A 109 -9.53 8.65 4.59
CA ALA A 109 -8.59 9.28 5.51
C ALA A 109 -7.36 9.84 4.78
N ALA A 110 -6.86 9.13 3.77
CA ALA A 110 -5.77 9.58 2.93
C ALA A 110 -6.13 10.87 2.18
N LEU A 111 -7.29 10.91 1.51
CA LEU A 111 -7.80 12.09 0.82
C LEU A 111 -7.97 13.30 1.75
N LEU A 112 -8.48 13.04 2.96
CA LEU A 112 -8.70 14.06 4.00
C LEU A 112 -7.38 14.72 4.41
N ALA A 113 -6.35 13.91 4.67
CA ALA A 113 -5.04 14.38 5.09
C ALA A 113 -4.23 15.02 3.96
N ALA A 114 -4.33 14.50 2.73
CA ALA A 114 -3.75 15.12 1.54
C ALA A 114 -4.49 16.37 1.06
N ARG A 115 -5.63 16.71 1.69
CA ARG A 115 -6.49 17.85 1.28
C ARG A 115 -6.89 17.80 -0.20
N MET A 116 -7.16 16.59 -0.74
CA MET A 116 -7.40 16.40 -2.18
C MET A 116 -8.61 17.18 -2.70
N ASP A 117 -9.64 17.38 -1.87
CA ASP A 117 -10.81 18.21 -2.19
C ASP A 117 -10.54 19.72 -2.26
N GLU A 118 -9.37 20.16 -1.81
CA GLU A 118 -8.91 21.56 -1.83
C GLU A 118 -7.87 21.79 -2.93
N ALA A 119 -7.47 20.76 -3.68
CA ALA A 119 -6.50 20.88 -4.76
C ALA A 119 -7.01 21.80 -5.88
N ASP A 120 -6.24 22.83 -6.19
CA ASP A 120 -6.53 23.83 -7.23
C ASP A 120 -5.98 23.45 -8.61
N ARG A 121 -5.04 22.50 -8.64
CA ARG A 121 -4.37 21.98 -9.83
C ARG A 121 -4.44 20.45 -9.85
N PRO A 122 -4.22 19.81 -11.01
CA PRO A 122 -4.25 18.35 -11.10
C PRO A 122 -3.26 17.69 -10.14
N THR A 123 -3.79 16.97 -9.16
CA THR A 123 -3.01 16.28 -8.13
C THR A 123 -3.35 14.81 -8.11
N LEU A 124 -2.33 13.97 -8.18
CA LEU A 124 -2.45 12.51 -8.15
C LEU A 124 -1.96 11.98 -6.80
N LEU A 125 -2.81 11.28 -6.06
CA LEU A 125 -2.44 10.54 -4.86
C LEU A 125 -2.36 9.04 -5.21
N LEU A 126 -1.28 8.37 -4.82
CA LEU A 126 -1.14 6.92 -4.86
C LEU A 126 -0.79 6.42 -3.46
N ASP A 127 -1.68 5.66 -2.83
CA ASP A 127 -1.37 4.91 -1.60
C ASP A 127 -0.93 3.50 -1.98
N ILE A 128 0.38 3.24 -1.95
CA ILE A 128 0.93 1.99 -2.47
C ILE A 128 1.06 0.95 -1.35
N GLY A 129 0.19 -0.06 -1.41
CA GLY A 129 0.27 -1.28 -0.60
C GLY A 129 -0.05 -2.53 -1.42
N THR A 130 -0.63 -3.54 -0.76
CA THR A 130 -1.08 -4.79 -1.41
C THR A 130 -2.07 -4.49 -2.53
N ASN A 131 -3.00 -3.57 -2.26
CA ASN A 131 -3.73 -2.83 -3.27
C ASN A 131 -3.12 -1.44 -3.36
N THR A 132 -3.30 -0.79 -4.50
CA THR A 132 -2.96 0.62 -4.64
C THR A 132 -4.21 1.42 -4.88
N GLU A 133 -4.65 2.16 -3.87
CA GLU A 133 -5.71 3.14 -4.02
C GLU A 133 -5.15 4.42 -4.66
N ILE A 134 -5.78 4.86 -5.73
CA ILE A 134 -5.33 6.00 -6.54
C ILE A 134 -6.45 7.03 -6.56
N CYS A 135 -6.11 8.29 -6.35
CA CYS A 135 -7.04 9.39 -6.54
C CYS A 135 -6.44 10.49 -7.42
N LEU A 136 -7.23 10.95 -8.38
CA LEU A 136 -6.95 12.16 -9.15
C LEU A 136 -7.93 13.26 -8.73
N ALA A 137 -7.40 14.39 -8.27
CA ALA A 137 -8.14 15.63 -8.17
C ALA A 137 -7.86 16.46 -9.43
N ALA A 138 -8.90 16.78 -10.20
CA ALA A 138 -8.77 17.59 -11.42
C ALA A 138 -10.10 18.30 -11.72
N GLY A 139 -10.05 19.58 -12.10
CA GLY A 139 -11.25 20.33 -12.49
C GLY A 139 -12.31 20.48 -11.39
N GLY A 140 -11.94 20.38 -10.11
CA GLY A 140 -12.88 20.37 -8.98
C GLY A 140 -13.56 19.02 -8.71
N GLU A 141 -13.28 18.01 -9.54
CA GLU A 141 -13.74 16.63 -9.38
C GLU A 141 -12.67 15.76 -8.73
N LEU A 142 -13.12 14.68 -8.09
CA LEU A 142 -12.28 13.65 -7.48
C LEU A 142 -12.63 12.31 -8.12
N PHE A 143 -11.65 11.67 -8.74
CA PHE A 143 -11.77 10.33 -9.31
C PHE A 143 -10.94 9.37 -8.45
N SER A 144 -11.44 8.18 -8.17
CA SER A 144 -10.64 7.16 -7.49
C SER A 144 -10.87 5.77 -8.05
N CYS A 145 -9.82 4.98 -8.07
CA CYS A 145 -9.87 3.55 -8.39
C CYS A 145 -8.97 2.78 -7.41
N SER A 146 -9.14 1.46 -7.37
CA SER A 146 -8.23 0.56 -6.67
C SER A 146 -7.54 -0.35 -7.70
N ALA A 147 -6.22 -0.31 -7.77
CA ALA A 147 -5.44 -1.21 -8.60
C ALA A 147 -5.02 -2.44 -7.79
N ALA A 148 -5.29 -3.64 -8.34
CA ALA A 148 -4.82 -4.91 -7.78
C ALA A 148 -3.32 -5.10 -8.07
N SER A 149 -2.48 -4.32 -7.40
CA SER A 149 -1.01 -4.36 -7.54
C SER A 149 -0.39 -5.65 -7.01
N GLY A 150 -1.05 -6.31 -6.06
CA GLY A 150 -0.49 -7.48 -5.39
C GLY A 150 0.69 -7.12 -4.47
N PRO A 151 1.13 -8.06 -3.63
CA PRO A 151 2.09 -7.79 -2.56
C PRO A 151 3.56 -7.85 -3.01
N ALA A 152 3.84 -7.78 -4.32
CA ALA A 152 5.21 -7.88 -4.84
C ALA A 152 6.16 -6.84 -4.22
N PHE A 153 5.68 -5.61 -4.08
CA PHE A 153 6.41 -4.50 -3.45
C PHE A 153 6.43 -4.56 -1.92
N GLU A 154 5.69 -5.48 -1.30
CA GLU A 154 5.83 -5.83 0.13
C GLU A 154 6.80 -7.00 0.33
N GLY A 155 7.42 -7.49 -0.75
CA GLY A 155 8.32 -8.64 -0.76
C GLY A 155 7.60 -9.99 -0.80
N ALA A 156 6.28 -10.04 -0.84
CA ALA A 156 5.56 -11.30 -1.00
C ALA A 156 5.53 -11.74 -2.48
N HIS A 157 5.42 -13.05 -2.71
CA HIS A 157 5.52 -13.69 -4.04
C HIS A 157 6.86 -13.52 -4.78
N ILE A 158 7.82 -12.81 -4.19
CA ILE A 158 9.21 -12.75 -4.64
C ILE A 158 10.04 -13.77 -3.84
N ARG A 159 10.84 -14.60 -4.50
CA ARG A 159 11.56 -15.74 -3.88
C ARG A 159 12.36 -15.36 -2.64
N PHE A 160 13.16 -14.30 -2.75
CA PHE A 160 13.96 -13.74 -1.66
C PHE A 160 13.37 -12.40 -1.17
N GLY A 161 12.10 -12.14 -1.47
CA GLY A 161 11.43 -10.93 -0.99
C GLY A 161 11.09 -11.02 0.48
N MET A 162 11.18 -9.89 1.17
CA MET A 162 10.81 -9.76 2.57
C MET A 162 10.35 -8.34 2.89
N ARG A 163 9.77 -8.13 4.07
CA ARG A 163 9.50 -6.76 4.56
C ARG A 163 10.81 -6.04 4.89
N ALA A 164 10.76 -4.72 4.93
CA ALA A 164 11.87 -3.90 5.44
C ALA A 164 12.13 -4.25 6.92
N ALA A 165 13.24 -4.95 7.15
CA ALA A 165 13.70 -5.43 8.45
C ALA A 165 15.23 -5.60 8.38
N PRO A 166 15.94 -5.70 9.52
CA PRO A 166 17.40 -5.78 9.53
C PRO A 166 17.93 -6.85 8.57
N GLY A 167 18.84 -6.45 7.67
CA GLY A 167 19.40 -7.32 6.63
C GLY A 167 18.59 -7.43 5.34
N ALA A 168 17.44 -6.77 5.23
CA ALA A 168 16.75 -6.63 3.96
C ALA A 168 17.52 -5.65 3.06
N ILE A 169 17.78 -6.02 1.81
CA ILE A 169 18.37 -5.14 0.79
C ILE A 169 17.34 -4.05 0.44
N GLU A 170 17.69 -2.79 0.69
CA GLU A 170 16.80 -1.64 0.49
C GLU A 170 17.23 -0.71 -0.64
N ARG A 171 18.49 -0.79 -1.05
CA ARG A 171 19.04 -0.07 -2.21
C ARG A 171 19.87 -1.01 -3.06
N VAL A 172 19.78 -0.82 -4.37
CA VAL A 172 20.63 -1.49 -5.36
C VAL A 172 21.12 -0.44 -6.35
N ARG A 173 22.39 -0.56 -6.75
CA ARG A 173 23.02 0.23 -7.82
C ARG A 173 23.86 -0.69 -8.70
N VAL A 174 23.82 -0.47 -10.00
CA VAL A 174 24.70 -1.19 -10.94
C VAL A 174 25.66 -0.20 -11.58
N LEU A 175 26.94 -0.30 -11.23
CA LEU A 175 28.00 0.57 -11.74
C LEU A 175 29.04 -0.28 -12.47
N GLU A 176 29.32 0.05 -13.73
CA GLU A 176 30.31 -0.66 -14.56
C GLU A 176 30.09 -2.20 -14.59
N GLY A 177 28.82 -2.63 -14.58
CA GLY A 177 28.44 -4.05 -14.56
C GLY A 177 28.57 -4.74 -13.21
N ARG A 178 28.94 -4.03 -12.14
CA ARG A 178 29.00 -4.54 -10.77
C ARG A 178 27.79 -4.10 -9.97
N VAL A 179 27.26 -5.02 -9.17
CA VAL A 179 26.13 -4.77 -8.27
C VAL A 179 26.64 -4.28 -6.93
N PHE A 180 26.06 -3.18 -6.45
CA PHE A 180 26.21 -2.66 -5.09
C PHE A 180 24.85 -2.68 -4.42
N TRP A 181 24.83 -2.97 -3.12
CA TRP A 181 23.60 -3.01 -2.33
C TRP A 181 23.82 -2.40 -0.95
N GLU A 182 22.74 -1.88 -0.37
CA GLU A 182 22.68 -1.46 1.02
C GLU A 182 21.55 -2.23 1.71
N THR A 183 21.76 -2.54 2.99
CA THR A 183 20.80 -3.27 3.81
C THR A 183 20.33 -2.44 4.98
N VAL A 184 19.09 -2.68 5.40
CA VAL A 184 18.54 -2.10 6.64
C VAL A 184 19.47 -2.44 7.80
N GLU A 185 19.85 -1.43 8.57
CA GLU A 185 20.81 -1.49 9.70
C GLU A 185 22.22 -2.01 9.35
N GLY A 186 22.59 -2.06 8.07
CA GLY A 186 23.90 -2.53 7.63
C GLY A 186 24.21 -3.99 7.99
N LYS A 187 23.18 -4.81 8.24
CA LYS A 187 23.33 -6.23 8.57
C LYS A 187 23.62 -7.06 7.31
N PRO A 188 24.20 -8.27 7.44
CA PRO A 188 24.35 -9.18 6.31
C PRO A 188 23.03 -9.39 5.57
N PRO A 189 23.02 -9.38 4.23
CA PRO A 189 21.80 -9.44 3.44
C PRO A 189 21.12 -10.81 3.61
N VAL A 190 19.82 -10.81 3.89
CA VAL A 190 19.00 -12.02 4.07
C VAL A 190 17.76 -12.05 3.17
N GLY A 191 17.59 -11.04 2.34
CA GLY A 191 16.49 -10.92 1.39
C GLY A 191 16.42 -9.50 0.82
N ILE A 192 15.36 -9.20 0.08
CA ILE A 192 15.18 -7.95 -0.64
C ILE A 192 13.84 -7.34 -0.22
N CYS A 193 13.84 -6.10 0.26
CA CYS A 193 12.58 -5.40 0.51
C CYS A 193 12.05 -4.72 -0.76
N GLY A 194 10.84 -4.19 -0.69
CA GLY A 194 10.20 -3.54 -1.84
C GLY A 194 11.08 -2.53 -2.56
N SER A 195 11.68 -1.57 -1.83
CA SER A 195 12.54 -0.55 -2.44
C SER A 195 13.77 -1.16 -3.11
N GLY A 196 14.35 -2.19 -2.50
CA GLY A 196 15.45 -2.97 -3.09
C GLY A 196 15.04 -3.73 -4.35
N ILE A 197 13.82 -4.28 -4.39
CA ILE A 197 13.26 -4.95 -5.59
C ILE A 197 13.11 -3.94 -6.73
N LEU A 198 12.51 -2.79 -6.44
CA LEU A 198 12.32 -1.72 -7.44
C LEU A 198 13.66 -1.22 -7.97
N ASP A 199 14.61 -0.91 -7.08
CA ASP A 199 15.96 -0.48 -7.45
C ASP A 199 16.67 -1.55 -8.27
N ALA A 200 16.63 -2.82 -7.86
CA ALA A 200 17.27 -3.90 -8.59
C ALA A 200 16.73 -4.00 -10.03
N VAL A 201 15.40 -4.00 -10.21
CA VAL A 201 14.80 -4.09 -11.54
C VAL A 201 15.15 -2.86 -12.40
N ALA A 202 15.11 -1.66 -11.82
CA ALA A 202 15.45 -0.42 -12.52
C ALA A 202 16.92 -0.40 -12.97
N GLU A 203 17.84 -0.73 -12.08
CA GLU A 203 19.28 -0.74 -12.33
C GLU A 203 19.67 -1.84 -13.33
N LEU A 204 19.12 -3.05 -13.20
CA LEU A 204 19.37 -4.14 -14.13
C LEU A 204 18.84 -3.83 -15.53
N ARG A 205 17.69 -3.13 -15.62
CA ARG A 205 17.15 -2.62 -16.89
C ARG A 205 18.05 -1.52 -17.47
N ARG A 206 18.55 -0.61 -16.64
CA ARG A 206 19.46 0.47 -17.08
C ARG A 206 20.80 -0.08 -17.57
N ALA A 207 21.32 -1.12 -16.92
CA ALA A 207 22.56 -1.78 -17.28
C ALA A 207 22.44 -2.71 -18.50
N GLY A 208 21.23 -2.89 -19.06
CA GLY A 208 20.99 -3.79 -20.19
C GLY A 208 21.04 -5.29 -19.85
N ILE A 209 21.12 -5.64 -18.56
CA ILE A 209 21.10 -7.03 -18.08
C ILE A 209 19.68 -7.59 -18.16
N LEU A 210 18.69 -6.73 -17.94
CA LEU A 210 17.27 -7.03 -18.09
C LEU A 210 16.70 -6.27 -19.29
N ASN A 211 16.09 -6.97 -20.25
CA ASN A 211 15.45 -6.32 -21.40
C ASN A 211 14.04 -5.79 -21.07
N GLY A 212 13.45 -5.02 -21.99
CA GLY A 212 12.12 -4.42 -21.81
C GLY A 212 10.96 -5.40 -21.64
N ARG A 213 11.15 -6.69 -21.98
CA ARG A 213 10.15 -7.76 -21.77
C ARG A 213 10.40 -8.55 -20.47
N GLY A 214 11.35 -8.14 -19.64
CA GLY A 214 11.70 -8.84 -18.41
C GLY A 214 12.57 -10.09 -18.64
N GLY A 215 13.20 -10.21 -19.80
CA GLY A 215 14.13 -11.30 -20.12
C GLY A 215 15.58 -10.95 -19.80
N TRP A 216 16.28 -11.87 -19.14
CA TRP A 216 17.72 -11.77 -18.92
C TRP A 216 18.50 -11.76 -20.24
N GLN A 217 19.46 -10.87 -20.34
CA GLN A 217 20.49 -10.88 -21.38
C GLN A 217 21.69 -11.71 -20.93
N GLU A 218 22.56 -12.08 -21.88
CA GLU A 218 23.78 -12.83 -21.56
C GLU A 218 24.68 -11.99 -20.64
N ASN A 219 24.94 -12.52 -19.44
CA ASN A 219 25.73 -11.85 -18.42
C ASN A 219 26.35 -12.89 -17.47
N PRO A 220 27.60 -12.73 -17.02
CA PRO A 220 28.25 -13.70 -16.12
C PRO A 220 27.51 -13.94 -14.80
N SER A 221 26.70 -12.98 -14.34
CA SER A 221 25.91 -13.09 -13.11
C SER A 221 24.53 -13.74 -13.33
N VAL A 222 24.20 -14.15 -14.55
CA VAL A 222 22.96 -14.88 -14.87
C VAL A 222 23.27 -16.37 -15.03
N TYR A 223 22.76 -17.18 -14.11
CA TYR A 223 22.98 -18.62 -14.08
C TYR A 223 21.69 -19.38 -14.37
N ARG A 224 21.82 -20.55 -15.00
CA ARG A 224 20.69 -21.47 -15.19
C ARG A 224 20.48 -22.28 -13.92
N THR A 225 19.29 -22.18 -13.34
CA THR A 225 18.79 -23.04 -12.27
C THR A 225 17.75 -24.01 -12.83
N GLU A 226 17.26 -24.93 -11.99
CA GLU A 226 16.13 -25.82 -12.32
C GLU A 226 14.86 -25.04 -12.67
N ASN A 227 14.70 -23.82 -12.13
CA ASN A 227 13.56 -22.94 -12.36
C ASN A 227 13.80 -21.96 -13.53
N GLY A 228 14.88 -22.13 -14.28
CA GLY A 228 15.27 -21.28 -15.40
C GLY A 228 16.40 -20.30 -15.05
N PRO A 229 16.67 -19.31 -15.90
CA PRO A 229 17.74 -18.34 -15.67
C PRO A 229 17.39 -17.39 -14.50
N GLU A 230 18.35 -17.23 -13.58
CA GLU A 230 18.28 -16.35 -12.42
C GLU A 230 19.52 -15.45 -12.37
N PHE A 231 19.32 -14.19 -11.98
CA PHE A 231 20.39 -13.23 -11.74
C PHE A 231 20.84 -13.32 -10.28
N VAL A 232 22.13 -13.49 -10.02
CA VAL A 232 22.70 -13.45 -8.66
C VAL A 232 22.88 -11.99 -8.24
N LEU A 233 22.03 -11.53 -7.34
CA LEU A 233 22.10 -10.18 -6.76
C LEU A 233 23.17 -10.13 -5.68
N VAL A 234 23.22 -11.14 -4.80
CA VAL A 234 24.24 -11.28 -3.76
C VAL A 234 24.81 -12.70 -3.79
N PRO A 235 26.15 -12.87 -3.90
CA PRO A 235 26.79 -14.19 -3.81
C PRO A 235 26.62 -14.82 -2.43
N ALA A 236 26.72 -16.16 -2.33
CA ALA A 236 26.46 -16.89 -1.09
C ALA A 236 27.39 -16.46 0.07
N GLU A 237 28.65 -16.19 -0.25
CA GLU A 237 29.73 -15.77 0.64
C GLU A 237 29.55 -14.36 1.20
N ALA A 238 28.72 -13.53 0.57
CA ALA A 238 28.33 -12.22 1.09
C ALA A 238 26.94 -12.23 1.75
N SER A 239 26.21 -13.34 1.66
CA SER A 239 24.84 -13.50 2.15
C SER A 239 24.82 -13.97 3.61
N GLY A 240 23.89 -13.43 4.40
CA GLY A 240 23.59 -13.90 5.74
C GLY A 240 22.87 -15.26 5.78
N LEU A 241 22.44 -15.78 4.61
CA LEU A 241 21.71 -17.04 4.49
C LEU A 241 22.62 -18.26 4.22
N GLY A 242 23.90 -18.05 3.94
CA GLY A 242 24.79 -19.12 3.45
C GLY A 242 24.41 -19.64 2.04
N GLN A 243 23.57 -18.92 1.31
CA GLN A 243 23.20 -19.18 -0.08
C GLN A 243 23.05 -17.84 -0.83
N ALA A 244 23.21 -17.88 -2.16
CA ALA A 244 23.07 -16.69 -3.00
C ALA A 244 21.63 -16.15 -2.97
N ILE A 245 21.49 -14.82 -2.95
CA ILE A 245 20.22 -14.13 -3.11
C ILE A 245 20.07 -13.80 -4.60
N THR A 246 19.01 -14.32 -5.21
CA THR A 246 18.80 -14.23 -6.66
C THR A 246 17.49 -13.53 -7.02
N LEU A 247 17.40 -13.11 -8.28
CA LEU A 247 16.16 -12.68 -8.93
C LEU A 247 15.86 -13.61 -10.11
N SER A 248 14.68 -14.21 -10.10
CA SER A 248 14.19 -15.08 -11.16
C SER A 248 13.33 -14.32 -12.18
N ARG A 249 13.07 -14.93 -13.34
CA ARG A 249 12.07 -14.40 -14.30
C ARG A 249 10.67 -14.28 -13.70
N LYS A 250 10.32 -15.17 -12.76
CA LYS A 250 9.03 -15.11 -12.07
C LYS A 250 8.95 -13.85 -11.21
N ASP A 251 10.02 -13.56 -10.45
CA ASP A 251 10.09 -12.35 -9.61
C ASP A 251 9.94 -11.08 -10.45
N ILE A 252 10.60 -11.02 -11.62
CA ILE A 252 10.43 -9.91 -12.57
C ILE A 252 8.98 -9.81 -13.08
N GLY A 253 8.33 -10.95 -13.33
CA GLY A 253 6.92 -11.00 -13.74
C GLY A 253 5.98 -10.41 -12.69
N GLU A 254 6.18 -10.74 -11.40
CA GLU A 254 5.39 -10.16 -10.31
C GLU A 254 5.55 -8.63 -10.23
N VAL A 255 6.77 -8.11 -10.41
CA VAL A 255 7.03 -6.66 -10.47
C VAL A 255 6.33 -6.02 -11.68
N GLN A 256 6.34 -6.68 -12.83
CA GLN A 256 5.67 -6.18 -14.05
C GLN A 256 4.15 -6.14 -13.90
N LEU A 257 3.56 -7.16 -13.26
CA LEU A 257 2.12 -7.19 -12.97
C LEU A 257 1.75 -6.06 -12.02
N ALA A 258 2.49 -5.93 -10.91
CA ALA A 258 2.25 -4.89 -9.91
C ALA A 258 2.35 -3.49 -10.50
N LYS A 259 3.46 -3.19 -11.19
CA LYS A 259 3.66 -1.87 -11.79
C LYS A 259 2.70 -1.59 -12.94
N GLY A 260 2.30 -2.61 -13.69
CA GLY A 260 1.31 -2.51 -14.76
C GLY A 260 -0.08 -2.15 -14.24
N ALA A 261 -0.51 -2.79 -13.14
CA ALA A 261 -1.80 -2.49 -12.51
C ALA A 261 -1.86 -1.05 -11.99
N ILE A 262 -0.80 -0.60 -11.29
CA ILE A 262 -0.71 0.77 -10.77
C ILE A 262 -0.70 1.79 -11.91
N ALA A 263 0.11 1.52 -12.95
CA ALA A 263 0.21 2.39 -14.11
C ALA A 263 -1.11 2.56 -14.84
N ALA A 264 -1.79 1.44 -15.11
CA ALA A 264 -3.11 1.44 -15.73
C ALA A 264 -4.12 2.25 -14.90
N GLY A 265 -4.11 2.10 -13.57
CA GLY A 265 -5.01 2.81 -12.68
C GLY A 265 -4.92 4.33 -12.84
N TRP A 266 -3.73 4.92 -12.68
CA TRP A 266 -3.61 6.38 -12.84
C TRP A 266 -3.84 6.84 -14.29
N GLN A 267 -3.44 6.05 -15.29
CA GLN A 267 -3.67 6.38 -16.70
C GLN A 267 -5.16 6.46 -17.05
N VAL A 268 -5.96 5.52 -16.56
CA VAL A 268 -7.42 5.52 -16.75
C VAL A 268 -8.05 6.73 -16.09
N LEU A 269 -7.58 7.14 -14.90
CA LEU A 269 -8.11 8.35 -14.26
C LEU A 269 -7.79 9.62 -15.08
N LEU A 270 -6.59 9.73 -15.66
CA LEU A 270 -6.25 10.83 -16.56
C LEU A 270 -7.14 10.86 -17.80
N GLU A 271 -7.37 9.70 -18.42
CA GLU A 271 -8.24 9.55 -19.59
C GLU A 271 -9.68 10.01 -19.28
N ILE A 272 -10.24 9.56 -18.16
CA ILE A 272 -11.60 9.94 -17.73
C ILE A 272 -11.69 11.44 -17.43
N ALA A 273 -10.66 12.02 -16.81
CA ALA A 273 -10.61 13.44 -16.50
C ALA A 273 -10.27 14.31 -17.73
N GLY A 274 -9.87 13.69 -18.85
CA GLY A 274 -9.49 14.40 -20.08
C GLY A 274 -8.23 15.25 -19.94
N ILE A 275 -7.33 14.90 -19.03
CA ILE A 275 -6.06 15.60 -18.80
C ILE A 275 -4.89 14.76 -19.28
N ARG A 276 -3.82 15.42 -19.70
CA ARG A 276 -2.58 14.76 -20.10
C ARG A 276 -1.66 14.54 -18.90
N GLU A 277 -0.77 13.56 -19.03
CA GLU A 277 0.22 13.23 -18.01
C GLU A 277 1.09 14.45 -17.63
N GLU A 278 1.46 15.31 -18.58
CA GLU A 278 2.30 16.48 -18.30
C GLU A 278 1.58 17.58 -17.49
N GLU A 279 0.25 17.54 -17.46
CA GLU A 279 -0.61 18.48 -16.73
C GLU A 279 -0.70 18.14 -15.24
N ILE A 280 -0.25 16.95 -14.81
CA ILE A 280 -0.16 16.59 -13.40
C ILE A 280 0.80 17.56 -12.69
N ALA A 281 0.25 18.39 -11.81
CA ALA A 281 1.00 19.42 -11.08
C ALA A 281 1.71 18.86 -9.84
N GLN A 282 1.13 17.85 -9.20
CA GLN A 282 1.67 17.22 -8.01
C GLN A 282 1.33 15.72 -7.97
N VAL A 283 2.26 14.92 -7.46
CA VAL A 283 2.08 13.51 -7.19
C VAL A 283 2.42 13.24 -5.73
N VAL A 284 1.43 12.79 -4.96
CA VAL A 284 1.59 12.41 -3.56
C VAL A 284 1.68 10.89 -3.50
N ILE A 285 2.78 10.39 -2.94
CA ILE A 285 3.05 8.96 -2.76
C ILE A 285 2.91 8.62 -1.28
N ALA A 286 1.93 7.79 -0.98
CA ALA A 286 1.66 7.26 0.34
C ALA A 286 1.95 5.75 0.43
N GLY A 287 1.84 5.23 1.64
CA GLY A 287 2.08 3.82 1.95
C GLY A 287 3.48 3.56 2.49
N ALA A 288 3.61 2.45 3.22
CA ALA A 288 4.89 2.06 3.83
C ALA A 288 5.97 1.84 2.77
N PHE A 289 5.61 1.21 1.64
CA PHE A 289 6.50 1.07 0.50
C PHE A 289 6.82 2.43 -0.14
N GLY A 290 5.79 3.26 -0.36
CA GLY A 290 5.92 4.58 -0.96
C GLY A 290 6.87 5.53 -0.23
N THR A 291 7.16 5.30 1.05
CA THR A 291 8.08 6.12 1.86
C THR A 291 9.55 5.98 1.46
N TYR A 292 9.97 4.80 1.02
CA TYR A 292 11.39 4.46 0.86
C TYR A 292 11.82 4.26 -0.60
N ILE A 293 10.88 4.33 -1.54
CA ILE A 293 11.17 4.10 -2.96
C ILE A 293 12.00 5.24 -3.54
N ASP A 294 12.86 4.88 -4.48
CA ASP A 294 13.51 5.83 -5.36
C ASP A 294 12.52 6.28 -6.44
N VAL A 295 12.03 7.52 -6.33
CA VAL A 295 11.06 8.09 -7.27
C VAL A 295 11.61 8.07 -8.70
N GLY A 296 12.90 8.31 -8.89
CA GLY A 296 13.54 8.26 -10.21
C GLY A 296 13.47 6.87 -10.83
N ASN A 297 13.76 5.82 -10.06
CA ASN A 297 13.63 4.44 -10.52
C ASN A 297 12.17 4.04 -10.77
N ALA A 298 11.23 4.49 -9.92
CA ALA A 298 9.80 4.26 -10.10
C ALA A 298 9.28 4.86 -11.41
N VAL A 299 9.66 6.10 -11.72
CA VAL A 299 9.36 6.76 -13.00
C VAL A 299 10.03 6.03 -14.17
N ALA A 300 11.30 5.67 -14.04
CA ALA A 300 12.04 4.97 -15.10
C ALA A 300 11.42 3.61 -15.48
N LEU A 301 10.80 2.92 -14.52
CA LEU A 301 10.08 1.66 -14.74
C LEU A 301 8.65 1.85 -15.25
N GLY A 302 8.14 3.09 -15.26
CA GLY A 302 6.76 3.41 -15.61
C GLY A 302 5.77 2.91 -14.56
N LEU A 303 6.18 2.89 -13.28
CA LEU A 303 5.27 2.71 -12.15
C LEU A 303 4.53 4.02 -11.87
N LEU A 304 5.28 5.13 -11.88
CA LEU A 304 4.81 6.50 -11.66
C LEU A 304 4.79 7.29 -12.97
N PRO A 305 3.99 8.37 -13.05
CA PRO A 305 3.97 9.25 -14.23
C PRO A 305 5.33 9.91 -14.46
N ASN A 306 5.69 10.13 -15.71
CA ASN A 306 6.91 10.78 -16.16
C ASN A 306 6.79 12.32 -16.09
N VAL A 307 6.70 12.84 -14.86
CA VAL A 307 6.73 14.27 -14.56
C VAL A 307 8.01 14.66 -13.82
N PRO A 308 8.37 15.96 -13.73
CA PRO A 308 9.57 16.38 -13.01
C PRO A 308 9.58 15.88 -11.56
N LEU A 309 10.74 15.37 -11.09
CA LEU A 309 10.89 14.78 -9.75
C LEU A 309 10.47 15.75 -8.62
N ALA A 310 10.60 17.06 -8.84
CA ALA A 310 10.18 18.09 -7.89
C ALA A 310 8.64 18.17 -7.69
N ARG A 311 7.84 17.49 -8.50
CA ARG A 311 6.38 17.39 -8.34
C ARG A 311 5.97 16.23 -7.42
N PHE A 312 6.92 15.38 -6.98
CA PHE A 312 6.62 14.24 -6.13
C PHE A 312 6.85 14.57 -4.66
N GLU A 313 5.94 14.08 -3.83
CA GLU A 313 6.00 14.17 -2.38
C GLU A 313 5.71 12.80 -1.74
N GLN A 314 6.61 12.33 -0.88
CA GLN A 314 6.43 11.07 -0.15
C GLN A 314 5.93 11.38 1.28
N VAL A 315 4.74 10.89 1.63
CA VAL A 315 4.03 11.29 2.87
C VAL A 315 3.81 10.14 3.86
N GLY A 316 4.24 8.94 3.52
CA GLY A 316 4.17 7.76 4.38
C GLY A 316 2.75 7.32 4.73
N ASN A 317 2.49 6.99 5.99
CA ASN A 317 1.17 6.52 6.44
C ASN A 317 0.18 7.68 6.56
N ILE A 318 -0.38 8.08 5.43
CA ILE A 318 -1.31 9.19 5.35
C ILE A 318 -2.70 8.82 5.90
N ALA A 319 -3.15 7.58 5.76
CA ALA A 319 -4.41 7.11 6.34
C ALA A 319 -4.41 7.26 7.87
N GLY A 320 -3.29 6.94 8.54
CA GLY A 320 -3.11 7.17 9.96
C GLY A 320 -3.14 8.65 10.34
N THR A 321 -2.61 9.53 9.47
CA THR A 321 -2.70 10.99 9.66
C THR A 321 -4.15 11.47 9.56
N GLY A 322 -4.91 10.99 8.57
CA GLY A 322 -6.33 11.28 8.42
C GLY A 322 -7.18 10.77 9.58
N ALA A 323 -6.88 9.57 10.09
CA ALA A 323 -7.55 9.03 11.28
C ALA A 323 -7.33 9.92 12.51
N ARG A 324 -6.11 10.43 12.71
CA ARG A 324 -5.81 11.38 13.79
C ARG A 324 -6.55 12.71 13.61
N MET A 325 -6.64 13.21 12.38
CA MET A 325 -7.42 14.43 12.09
C MET A 325 -8.90 14.24 12.44
N ALA A 326 -9.49 13.12 12.02
CA ALA A 326 -10.87 12.77 12.35
C ALA A 326 -11.08 12.53 13.86
N LEU A 327 -10.09 11.99 14.56
CA LEU A 327 -10.16 11.79 16.01
C LEU A 327 -10.24 13.13 16.74
N LEU A 328 -9.42 14.10 16.33
CA LEU A 328 -9.27 15.39 16.99
C LEU A 328 -10.33 16.43 16.57
N SER A 329 -11.05 16.21 15.47
CA SER A 329 -11.98 17.20 14.92
C SER A 329 -13.25 16.59 14.34
N ARG A 330 -14.41 16.96 14.92
CA ARG A 330 -15.73 16.62 14.36
C ARG A 330 -15.94 17.21 12.97
N ALA A 331 -15.42 18.41 12.72
CA ALA A 331 -15.50 19.05 11.40
C ALA A 331 -14.76 18.22 10.34
N GLU A 332 -13.64 17.58 10.70
CA GLU A 332 -12.90 16.69 9.80
C GLU A 332 -13.65 15.35 9.58
N ARG A 333 -14.37 14.82 10.58
CA ARG A 333 -15.31 13.67 10.38
C ARG A 333 -16.39 14.01 9.37
N GLU A 334 -17.01 15.18 9.49
CA GLU A 334 -18.02 15.65 8.54
C GLU A 334 -17.43 15.91 7.14
N ARG A 335 -16.20 16.43 7.07
CA ARG A 335 -15.49 16.61 5.80
C ARG A 335 -15.19 15.28 5.12
N ALA A 336 -14.74 14.27 5.87
CA ALA A 336 -14.56 12.91 5.36
C ALA A 336 -15.86 12.34 4.77
N ALA A 337 -17.01 12.56 5.45
CA ALA A 337 -18.33 12.18 4.94
C ALA A 337 -18.70 12.88 3.63
N ARG A 338 -18.36 14.17 3.48
CA ARG A 338 -18.57 14.92 2.23
C ARG A 338 -17.62 14.47 1.12
N LEU A 339 -16.36 14.23 1.46
CA LEU A 339 -15.32 13.74 0.55
C LEU A 339 -15.75 12.43 -0.12
N ALA A 340 -16.14 11.43 0.69
CA ALA A 340 -16.55 10.13 0.17
C ALA A 340 -17.73 10.21 -0.81
N ARG A 341 -18.66 11.15 -0.61
CA ARG A 341 -19.81 11.38 -1.52
C ARG A 341 -19.42 12.11 -2.82
N ARG A 342 -18.35 12.89 -2.81
CA ARG A 342 -17.86 13.63 -3.97
C ARG A 342 -16.96 12.78 -4.87
N VAL A 343 -16.35 11.74 -4.32
CA VAL A 343 -15.46 10.86 -5.09
C VAL A 343 -16.27 10.04 -6.07
N ARG A 344 -15.91 10.15 -7.35
CA ARG A 344 -16.37 9.27 -8.41
C ARG A 344 -15.48 8.04 -8.46
N TYR A 345 -16.01 6.91 -8.00
CA TYR A 345 -15.33 5.63 -8.14
C TYR A 345 -15.32 5.18 -9.60
N VAL A 346 -14.16 4.73 -10.06
CA VAL A 346 -13.91 4.13 -11.37
C VAL A 346 -13.57 2.67 -11.13
N GLU A 347 -14.47 1.80 -11.57
CA GLU A 347 -14.30 0.33 -11.56
C GLU A 347 -13.38 -0.13 -12.71
#